data_AF-A0A841N5A4-F1
#
_entry.id   AF-A0A841N5A4-F1
#
_cell.length_a   1.000
_cell.length_b   1.000
_cell.length_c   1.000
_cell.angle_alpha   90.00
_cell.angle_beta   90.00
_cell.angle_gamma   90.00
#
_symmetry.space_group_name_H-M   'P 1'
#
loop_
_entity.id
_entity.type
_entity.pdbx_description
1 polymer ?
#
loop_
_entity_poly.entity_id
_entity_poly.type
_entity_poly.pdbx_seq_one_letter_code
_entity_poly.pdbx_strand_id
1 'polypeptide(L)'
;MDEIYQSKSLDAEILLRWSKLLKYDFFRLYSQHLILYAPASEMYHKQNEKSELPKFRKNIYTKEVIEFILELIENNEKTKQQIITEYRIPKTTLYKWIAKYKNNETKK
;
A
#
# COMPACT_ATOMS: atom_id res chain seq x y z
N MET A 1 -18.36 2.12 -21.98
CA MET A 1 -17.19 1.60 -21.25
C MET A 1 -15.97 1.54 -22.16
N ASP A 2 -16.12 1.04 -23.40
CA ASP A 2 -15.00 0.91 -24.34
C ASP A 2 -14.28 2.23 -24.64
N GLU A 3 -14.99 3.35 -24.81
CA GLU A 3 -14.33 4.65 -25.04
C GLU A 3 -13.45 5.11 -23.86
N ILE A 4 -13.91 4.91 -22.62
CA ILE A 4 -13.11 5.23 -21.43
C ILE A 4 -11.94 4.27 -21.30
N TYR A 5 -12.17 2.99 -21.58
CA TYR A 5 -11.13 1.96 -21.51
C TYR A 5 -10.03 2.16 -22.56
N GLN A 6 -10.38 2.64 -23.75
CA GLN A 6 -9.44 2.97 -24.83
C GLN A 6 -8.80 4.35 -24.67
N SER A 7 -9.28 5.18 -23.74
CA SER A 7 -8.72 6.51 -23.51
C SER A 7 -7.37 6.42 -22.81
N LYS A 8 -6.39 7.20 -23.29
CA LYS A 8 -5.04 7.25 -22.71
C LYS A 8 -5.00 7.94 -21.34
N SER A 9 -6.00 8.76 -21.05
CA SER A 9 -6.10 9.55 -19.83
C SER A 9 -7.57 9.78 -19.51
N LEU A 10 -7.89 9.83 -18.22
CA LEU A 10 -9.23 10.07 -17.73
C LEU A 10 -9.22 11.31 -16.83
N ASP A 11 -10.28 12.11 -16.94
CA ASP A 11 -10.48 13.25 -16.06
C ASP A 11 -10.62 12.79 -14.60
N ALA A 12 -9.95 13.51 -13.69
CA ALA A 12 -9.92 13.22 -12.26
C ALA A 12 -11.32 13.32 -11.64
N GLU A 13 -12.18 14.22 -12.14
CA GLU A 13 -13.56 14.31 -11.64
C GLU A 13 -14.34 13.01 -11.92
N ILE A 14 -14.15 12.46 -13.13
CA ILE A 14 -14.77 11.20 -13.54
C ILE A 14 -14.25 10.06 -12.64
N LEU A 15 -12.93 9.95 -12.47
CA LEU A 15 -12.30 8.97 -11.55
C LEU A 15 -12.87 9.05 -10.13
N LEU A 16 -13.06 10.26 -9.58
CA LEU A 16 -13.66 10.46 -8.26
C LEU A 16 -15.11 9.95 -8.18
N ARG A 17 -15.91 10.21 -9.23
CA ARG A 17 -17.31 9.74 -9.28
C ARG A 17 -17.37 8.22 -9.33
N TRP A 18 -16.53 7.58 -10.13
CA TRP A 18 -16.42 6.11 -10.17
C TRP A 18 -15.93 5.54 -8.84
N SER A 19 -14.97 6.20 -8.18
CA SER A 19 -14.48 5.78 -6.87
C SER A 19 -15.60 5.72 -5.84
N LYS A 20 -16.49 6.73 -5.84
CA LYS A 20 -17.68 6.77 -4.99
C LYS A 20 -18.71 5.70 -5.36
N LEU A 21 -18.99 5.55 -6.66
CA LEU A 21 -19.99 4.60 -7.17
C LEU A 21 -19.61 3.15 -6.85
N LEU A 22 -18.35 2.80 -7.09
CA LEU A 22 -17.81 1.45 -6.87
C LEU A 22 -17.39 1.22 -5.42
N LYS A 23 -17.44 2.25 -4.58
CA LYS A 23 -16.92 2.26 -3.20
C LYS A 23 -15.47 1.76 -3.12
N TYR A 24 -14.70 2.04 -4.17
CA TYR A 24 -13.32 1.62 -4.32
C TYR A 24 -12.42 2.83 -4.52
N ASP A 25 -11.28 2.85 -3.83
CA ASP A 25 -10.36 3.97 -3.80
C ASP A 25 -9.24 3.79 -4.83
N PHE A 26 -9.44 4.31 -6.05
CA PHE A 26 -8.47 4.21 -7.15
C PHE A 26 -7.13 4.91 -6.85
N PHE A 27 -7.15 5.92 -5.98
CA PHE A 27 -5.98 6.70 -5.64
C PHE A 27 -5.10 6.03 -4.58
N ARG A 28 -5.59 4.93 -3.97
CA ARG A 28 -4.87 4.22 -2.91
C ARG A 28 -3.52 3.68 -3.39
N LEU A 29 -3.49 3.05 -4.56
CA LEU A 29 -2.26 2.47 -5.12
C LEU A 29 -1.22 3.57 -5.40
N TYR A 30 -1.67 4.69 -5.99
CA TYR A 30 -0.82 5.83 -6.26
C TYR A 30 -0.30 6.49 -4.97
N SER A 31 -1.17 6.66 -3.97
CA SER A 31 -0.79 7.21 -2.67
C SER A 31 0.22 6.32 -1.94
N GLN A 32 0.04 4.99 -2.02
CA GLN A 32 1.02 4.03 -1.48
C GLN A 32 2.36 4.13 -2.19
N HIS A 33 2.36 4.23 -3.53
CA HIS A 33 3.58 4.45 -4.30
C HIS A 33 4.30 5.73 -3.82
N LEU A 34 3.58 6.86 -3.73
CA LEU A 34 4.16 8.11 -3.21
C LEU A 34 4.76 7.94 -1.81
N ILE A 35 4.06 7.27 -0.89
CA ILE A 35 4.55 7.04 0.48
C ILE A 35 5.80 6.16 0.49
N LEU A 36 5.81 5.07 -0.29
CA LEU A 36 6.93 4.12 -0.32
C LEU A 36 8.20 4.75 -0.94
N TYR A 37 8.03 5.61 -1.94
CA TYR A 37 9.14 6.20 -2.69
C TYR A 37 9.52 7.62 -2.23
N ALA A 38 8.75 8.25 -1.33
CA ALA A 38 9.05 9.59 -0.80
C ALA A 38 10.45 9.66 -0.13
N PRO A 39 11.23 10.72 -0.34
CA PRO A 39 12.55 10.87 0.28
C PRO A 39 12.43 10.95 1.81
N ALA A 40 13.39 10.35 2.52
CA ALA A 40 13.35 10.19 3.97
C ALA A 40 13.38 11.50 4.78
N SER A 41 13.74 12.64 4.17
CA SER A 41 13.87 13.93 4.85
C SER A 41 12.54 14.50 5.37
N GLU A 42 11.40 14.10 4.80
CA GLU A 42 10.09 14.66 5.17
C GLU A 42 9.37 13.85 6.26
N MET A 43 9.73 12.58 6.48
CA MET A 43 9.03 11.72 7.44
C MET A 43 9.40 11.99 8.91
N TYR A 44 10.53 12.68 9.17
CA TYR A 44 11.02 12.95 10.53
C TYR A 44 10.63 14.34 11.07
N HIS A 45 10.04 15.21 10.26
CA HIS A 45 9.63 16.54 10.69
C HIS A 45 8.10 16.64 10.72
N LYS A 46 7.58 16.82 11.94
CA LYS A 46 6.17 17.06 12.34
C LYS A 46 5.39 15.84 12.82
N GLN A 47 5.68 15.42 14.06
CA GLN A 47 4.77 14.58 14.85
C GLN A 47 3.89 15.33 15.86
N ASN A 48 3.90 16.67 15.93
CA ASN A 48 3.21 17.39 17.01
C ASN A 48 2.38 18.62 16.59
N GLU A 49 1.80 18.63 15.39
CA GLU A 49 0.73 19.60 15.10
C GLU A 49 -0.62 18.87 15.18
N LYS A 50 -1.49 19.31 16.11
CA LYS A 50 -2.89 18.90 16.15
C LYS A 50 -3.56 19.44 14.88
N SER A 51 -3.50 18.70 13.78
CA SER A 51 -4.18 19.10 12.56
C SER A 51 -5.68 18.89 12.72
N GLU A 52 -6.46 19.89 12.30
CA GLU A 52 -7.92 19.82 12.17
C GLU A 52 -8.36 18.89 11.03
N LEU A 53 -7.39 18.39 10.25
CA LEU A 53 -7.63 17.47 9.14
C LEU A 53 -7.84 16.04 9.64
N PRO A 54 -8.69 15.25 8.97
CA PRO A 54 -8.89 13.85 9.30
C PRO A 54 -7.54 13.10 9.28
N LYS A 55 -7.19 12.48 10.42
CA LYS A 55 -6.02 11.62 10.49
C LYS A 55 -6.28 10.38 9.63
N PHE A 56 -5.62 10.30 8.47
CA PHE A 56 -5.68 9.11 7.63
C PHE A 56 -5.20 7.88 8.41
N ARG A 57 -5.85 6.74 8.17
CA ARG A 57 -5.68 5.53 8.99
C ARG A 57 -4.23 5.06 8.95
N LYS A 58 -3.71 4.67 10.12
CA LYS A 58 -2.34 4.16 10.35
C LYS A 58 -1.95 2.91 9.52
N ASN A 59 -2.87 2.30 8.77
CA ASN A 59 -2.59 1.12 7.95
C ASN A 59 -2.25 1.54 6.51
N ILE A 60 -0.97 1.75 6.26
CA ILE A 60 -0.41 2.05 4.94
C ILE A 60 -0.48 0.80 4.03
N TYR A 61 -0.43 -0.39 4.63
CA TYR A 61 -0.41 -1.66 3.91
C TYR A 61 -1.79 -2.29 3.86
N THR A 62 -2.30 -2.53 2.66
CA THR A 62 -3.54 -3.28 2.45
C THR A 62 -3.29 -4.77 2.50
N LYS A 63 -4.35 -5.56 2.60
CA LYS A 63 -4.26 -7.02 2.65
C LYS A 63 -3.59 -7.58 1.39
N GLU A 64 -3.91 -7.01 0.23
CA GLU A 64 -3.38 -7.40 -1.08
C GLU A 64 -1.86 -7.14 -1.16
N VAL A 65 -1.38 -6.00 -0.63
CA VAL A 65 0.06 -5.71 -0.56
C VAL A 65 0.77 -6.70 0.36
N ILE A 66 0.14 -7.06 1.48
CA ILE A 66 0.71 -8.05 2.41
C ILE A 66 0.80 -9.42 1.74
N GLU A 67 -0.25 -9.87 1.05
CA GLU A 67 -0.29 -11.15 0.33
C GLU A 67 0.78 -11.20 -0.77
N PHE A 68 0.85 -10.17 -1.63
CA PHE A 68 1.87 -10.06 -2.67
C PHE A 68 3.31 -10.15 -2.11
N ILE A 69 3.60 -9.44 -1.01
CA ILE A 69 4.93 -9.45 -0.40
C ILE A 69 5.25 -10.82 0.21
N LEU A 70 4.26 -11.54 0.73
CA LEU A 70 4.46 -12.89 1.28
C LEU A 70 4.69 -13.91 0.16
N GLU A 71 3.94 -13.83 -0.94
CA GLU A 71 4.13 -14.69 -2.13
C GLU A 71 5.55 -14.55 -2.71
N LEU A 72 6.08 -13.32 -2.81
CA LEU A 72 7.46 -13.10 -3.25
C LEU A 72 8.52 -13.79 -2.37
N ILE A 73 8.24 -13.93 -1.06
CA ILE A 73 9.11 -14.62 -0.12
C ILE A 73 8.98 -16.13 -0.28
N GLU A 74 7.75 -16.64 -0.42
CA GLU A 74 7.46 -18.06 -0.57
C GLU A 74 8.02 -18.63 -1.87
N ASN A 75 7.89 -17.88 -2.97
CA ASN A 75 8.45 -18.24 -4.27
C ASN A 75 9.98 -18.07 -4.34
N ASN A 76 10.62 -17.58 -3.25
CA ASN A 76 12.04 -17.20 -3.20
C ASN A 76 12.45 -16.18 -4.28
N GLU A 77 11.51 -15.41 -4.82
CA GLU A 77 11.79 -14.35 -5.80
C GLU A 77 12.55 -13.20 -5.17
N LYS A 78 12.25 -12.88 -3.91
CA LYS A 78 12.96 -11.86 -3.13
C LYS A 78 13.22 -12.30 -1.70
N THR A 79 14.41 -11.99 -1.23
CA THR A 79 14.77 -12.17 0.19
C THR A 79 14.09 -11.12 1.06
N LYS A 80 13.94 -11.43 2.35
CA LYS A 80 13.42 -10.48 3.35
C LYS A 80 14.18 -9.16 3.37
N GLN A 81 15.50 -9.21 3.15
CA GLN A 81 16.36 -8.03 3.15
C GLN A 81 16.15 -7.16 1.89
N GLN A 82 15.97 -7.79 0.72
CA GLN A 82 15.58 -7.07 -0.50
C GLN A 82 14.23 -6.38 -0.31
N ILE A 83 13.24 -7.07 0.27
CA ILE A 83 11.92 -6.47 0.52
C ILE A 83 11.98 -5.26 1.45
N ILE A 84 12.77 -5.35 2.53
CA ILE A 84 12.97 -4.23 3.47
C ILE A 84 13.59 -3.02 2.76
N THR A 85 14.53 -3.25 1.86
CA THR A 85 15.28 -2.18 1.19
C THR A 85 14.49 -1.55 0.04
N GLU A 86 13.90 -2.39 -0.81
CA GLU A 86 13.27 -2.02 -2.08
C GLU A 86 11.85 -1.46 -1.87
N TYR A 87 11.07 -2.09 -0.99
CA TYR A 87 9.72 -1.64 -0.64
C TYR A 87 9.67 -0.82 0.64
N ARG A 88 10.82 -0.52 1.26
CA ARG A 88 10.95 0.27 2.50
C ARG A 88 10.03 -0.21 3.63
N ILE A 89 9.78 -1.52 3.69
CA ILE A 89 8.94 -2.11 4.72
C ILE A 89 9.79 -2.29 5.98
N PRO A 90 9.41 -1.69 7.13
CA PRO A 90 10.18 -1.86 8.35
C PRO A 90 10.33 -3.34 8.71
N LYS A 91 11.53 -3.75 9.14
CA LYS A 91 11.84 -5.13 9.54
C LYS A 91 10.79 -5.69 10.49
N THR A 92 10.42 -4.93 11.52
CA THR A 92 9.43 -5.36 12.51
C THR A 92 8.04 -5.60 11.89
N THR A 93 7.64 -4.81 10.89
CA THR A 93 6.38 -4.99 10.17
C THR A 93 6.38 -6.26 9.33
N LEU A 94 7.43 -6.48 8.54
CA LEU A 94 7.55 -7.67 7.69
C LEU A 94 7.53 -8.97 8.52
N TYR A 95 8.29 -8.99 9.62
CA TYR A 95 8.32 -10.16 10.49
C TYR A 95 6.97 -10.42 11.18
N LYS A 96 6.21 -9.37 11.53
CA LYS A 96 4.83 -9.52 12.04
C LYS A 96 3.89 -10.15 11.01
N TRP A 97 4.01 -9.79 9.74
CA TRP A 97 3.21 -10.40 8.69
C TRP A 97 3.55 -11.88 8.52
N ILE A 98 4.84 -12.20 8.40
CA ILE A 98 5.27 -13.59 8.29
C ILE A 98 4.74 -14.42 9.46
N ALA A 99 4.88 -13.94 10.71
CA ALA A 99 4.37 -14.65 11.88
C ALA A 99 2.84 -14.79 11.90
N LYS A 100 2.11 -13.75 11.47
CA LYS A 100 0.64 -13.74 11.46
C LYS A 100 0.06 -14.68 10.40
N TYR A 101 0.65 -14.70 9.21
CA TYR A 101 0.09 -15.41 8.06
C TYR A 101 0.61 -16.86 7.94
N LYS A 102 1.85 -17.15 8.37
CA LYS A 102 2.38 -18.53 8.42
C LYS A 102 1.61 -19.47 9.35
N ASN A 103 0.99 -18.93 10.40
CA ASN A 103 0.14 -19.71 11.33
C ASN A 103 -1.29 -19.93 10.82
N ASN A 104 -1.73 -19.21 9.77
CA ASN A 104 -3.07 -19.38 9.21
C ASN A 104 -3.12 -20.49 8.15
N GLU A 105 -1.99 -20.80 7.50
CA GLU A 105 -1.90 -21.89 6.52
C GLU A 105 -1.95 -23.28 7.16
N THR A 106 -1.48 -23.40 8.41
CA THR A 106 -1.51 -24.66 9.18
C THR A 106 -2.88 -24.99 9.78
N LYS A 107 -3.88 -24.11 9.60
CA LYS A 107 -5.25 -24.27 10.11
C LYS A 107 -6.31 -24.48 9.03
N LYS A 108 -5.90 -24.66 7.77
CA LYS A 108 -6.81 -24.94 6.66
C LYS A 108 -6.68 -26.37 6.18
#